data_AF-A0A537JUE5-F1
#
_entry.id   AF-A0A537JUE5-F1
#
_cell.length_a   1.000
_cell.length_b   1.000
_cell.length_c   1.000
_cell.angle_alpha   90.00
_cell.angle_beta   90.00
_cell.angle_gamma   90.00
#
_symmetry.space_group_name_H-M   'P 1'
#
loop_
_entity.id
_entity.type
_entity.pdbx_description
1 polymer ?
#
loop_
_entity_poly.entity_id
_entity_poly.type
_entity_poly.pdbx_seq_one_letter_code
_entity_poly.pdbx_strand_id
1 'polypeptide(L)'
;MKEDIKEILTTFFEQVENDDRSTNHYPSFYSGLQLKVGFGFGNSAKIPWITFLGNQQTPTDGIFPVYYFFKENHRMILAYGISEENIPKLRWPVTPIMKTINTYFRERGLKPYKYGLSYVYKTYDVNKELDWTKIEEDLSVLIDMYKTLLVVKSDD
;
A
#
# COMPACT_ATOMS: atom_id res chain seq x y z
N MET A 1 -9.54 -20.94 -1.48
CA MET A 1 -10.38 -19.72 -1.42
C MET A 1 -9.64 -18.65 -2.19
N LYS A 2 -10.30 -17.97 -3.12
CA LYS A 2 -9.72 -16.77 -3.74
C LYS A 2 -9.66 -15.73 -2.60
N GLU A 3 -8.48 -15.18 -2.34
CA GLU A 3 -8.34 -14.12 -1.33
C GLU A 3 -9.07 -12.88 -1.88
N ASP A 4 -10.16 -12.46 -1.23
CA ASP A 4 -10.96 -11.32 -1.69
C ASP A 4 -10.42 -10.04 -1.05
N ILE A 5 -9.91 -9.13 -1.89
CA ILE A 5 -9.39 -7.84 -1.45
C ILE A 5 -10.48 -6.97 -0.82
N LYS A 6 -11.75 -7.14 -1.24
CA LYS A 6 -12.87 -6.43 -0.65
C LYS A 6 -13.04 -6.79 0.83
N GLU A 7 -13.00 -8.09 1.15
CA GLU A 7 -13.13 -8.57 2.53
C GLU A 7 -11.96 -8.06 3.38
N ILE A 8 -10.73 -8.18 2.88
CA ILE A 8 -9.51 -7.70 3.54
C ILE A 8 -9.60 -6.19 3.84
N LEU A 9 -9.98 -5.38 2.85
CA LEU A 9 -10.08 -3.92 3.02
C LEU A 9 -11.24 -3.53 3.92
N THR A 10 -12.37 -4.25 3.87
CA THR A 10 -13.51 -4.02 4.76
C THR A 10 -13.12 -4.24 6.22
N THR A 11 -12.52 -5.40 6.53
CA THR A 11 -12.00 -5.68 7.88
C THR A 11 -10.95 -4.65 8.30
N PHE A 12 -10.07 -4.24 7.38
CA PHE A 12 -9.09 -3.20 7.66
C PHE A 12 -9.72 -1.87 8.04
N PHE A 13 -10.72 -1.39 7.31
CA PHE A 13 -11.40 -0.13 7.65
C PHE A 13 -12.11 -0.22 9.01
N GLU A 14 -12.82 -1.31 9.28
CA GLU A 14 -13.47 -1.55 10.58
C GLU A 14 -12.46 -1.50 11.74
N GLN A 15 -11.29 -2.10 11.56
CA GLN A 15 -10.24 -2.07 12.57
C GLN A 15 -9.63 -0.68 12.76
N VAL A 16 -9.45 0.09 11.68
CA VAL A 16 -8.98 1.48 11.77
C VAL A 16 -9.95 2.37 12.54
N GLU A 17 -11.26 2.14 12.39
CA GLU A 17 -12.31 2.86 13.10
C GLU A 17 -12.36 2.48 14.59
N ASN A 18 -12.23 1.20 14.89
CA ASN A 18 -12.30 0.67 16.26
C ASN A 18 -10.96 0.71 17.04
N ASP A 19 -9.89 1.21 16.41
CA ASP A 19 -8.51 1.14 16.92
C ASP A 19 -8.06 -0.29 17.30
N ASP A 20 -8.58 -1.30 16.59
CA ASP A 20 -8.11 -2.66 16.72
C ASP A 20 -6.82 -2.83 15.90
N ARG A 21 -5.82 -3.46 16.52
CA ARG A 21 -4.47 -3.64 15.96
C ARG A 21 -4.08 -5.12 15.82
N SER A 22 -5.04 -6.02 16.07
CA SER A 22 -4.84 -7.44 15.81
C SER A 22 -4.61 -7.65 14.31
N THR A 23 -3.64 -8.52 13.97
CA THR A 23 -3.26 -8.77 12.57
C THR A 23 -3.23 -10.26 12.20
N ASN A 24 -3.39 -11.16 13.17
CA ASN A 24 -3.22 -12.60 12.98
C ASN A 24 -4.34 -13.25 12.13
N HIS A 25 -5.49 -12.60 12.00
CA HIS A 25 -6.62 -13.08 11.19
C HIS A 25 -6.51 -12.68 9.71
N TYR A 26 -5.60 -11.79 9.34
CA TYR A 26 -5.35 -11.50 7.93
C TYR A 26 -4.69 -12.69 7.26
N PRO A 27 -4.97 -12.92 5.96
CA PRO A 27 -4.29 -13.96 5.22
C PRO A 27 -2.79 -13.63 5.14
N SER A 28 -1.95 -14.65 5.32
CA SER A 28 -0.48 -14.49 5.23
C SER A 28 0.00 -14.12 3.83
N PHE A 29 -0.80 -14.41 2.80
CA PHE A 29 -0.49 -14.16 1.41
C PHE A 29 -1.69 -13.57 0.68
N TYR A 30 -1.40 -12.82 -0.38
CA TYR A 30 -2.37 -12.41 -1.37
C TYR A 30 -1.75 -12.53 -2.76
N SER A 31 -2.35 -13.31 -3.65
CA SER A 31 -1.81 -13.54 -5.01
C SER A 31 -0.34 -13.98 -5.01
N GLY A 32 0.07 -14.79 -4.02
CA GLY A 32 1.45 -15.29 -3.89
C GLY A 32 2.48 -14.29 -3.34
N LEU A 33 2.06 -13.09 -2.94
CA LEU A 33 2.89 -12.12 -2.22
C LEU A 33 2.57 -12.16 -0.73
N GLN A 34 3.56 -11.98 0.14
CA GLN A 34 3.31 -11.94 1.57
C GLN A 34 2.51 -10.69 1.92
N LEU A 35 1.34 -10.85 2.53
CA LEU A 35 0.52 -9.74 2.98
C LEU A 35 0.91 -9.37 4.41
N LYS A 36 1.14 -8.09 4.66
CA LYS A 36 1.31 -7.55 6.01
C LYS A 36 0.47 -6.30 6.20
N VAL A 37 -0.07 -6.14 7.39
CA VAL A 37 -0.87 -4.99 7.80
C VAL A 37 -0.16 -4.26 8.94
N GLY A 38 -0.24 -2.93 8.95
CA GLY A 38 0.33 -2.09 9.99
C GLY A 38 -0.65 -1.06 10.50
N PHE A 39 -0.96 -1.13 11.80
CA PHE A 39 -1.81 -0.16 12.52
C PHE A 39 -1.02 0.75 13.47
N GLY A 40 0.32 0.71 13.42
CA GLY A 40 1.21 1.44 14.33
C GLY A 40 1.62 0.64 15.57
N PHE A 41 2.69 1.09 16.23
CA PHE A 41 3.20 0.48 17.47
C PHE A 41 3.09 1.51 18.62
N GLY A 42 2.48 1.11 19.74
CA GLY A 42 2.17 1.99 20.87
C GLY A 42 0.91 2.82 20.67
N ASN A 43 0.91 3.72 19.68
CA ASN A 43 -0.25 4.55 19.31
C ASN A 43 -0.81 4.16 17.92
N SER A 44 -2.08 4.45 17.69
CA SER A 44 -2.74 4.23 16.39
C SER A 44 -1.99 5.00 15.31
N ALA A 45 -1.65 4.33 14.22
CA ALA A 45 -1.04 4.97 13.08
C ALA A 45 -1.98 6.02 12.49
N LYS A 46 -1.44 7.21 12.21
CA LYS A 46 -2.13 8.22 11.40
C LYS A 46 -2.37 7.74 9.97
N ILE A 47 -1.49 6.86 9.50
CA ILE A 47 -1.53 6.26 8.17
C ILE A 47 -1.36 4.75 8.29
N PRO A 48 -2.42 3.99 8.67
CA PRO A 48 -2.39 2.54 8.63
C PRO A 48 -2.19 2.04 7.20
N TRP A 49 -1.67 0.83 7.04
CA TRP A 49 -1.33 0.31 5.71
C TRP A 49 -1.52 -1.20 5.56
N ILE A 50 -1.66 -1.64 4.31
CA ILE A 50 -1.58 -3.04 3.87
C ILE A 50 -0.54 -3.15 2.76
N THR A 51 0.47 -4.00 2.93
CA THR A 51 1.57 -4.21 1.98
C THR A 51 1.51 -5.61 1.36
N PHE A 52 1.99 -5.71 0.12
CA PHE A 52 2.11 -6.96 -0.63
C PHE A 52 3.59 -7.17 -0.99
N LEU A 53 4.25 -8.07 -0.28
CA LEU A 53 5.71 -8.17 -0.27
C LEU A 53 6.18 -9.35 -1.12
N GLY A 54 7.12 -9.06 -2.03
CA GLY A 54 7.89 -10.07 -2.73
C GLY A 54 8.96 -10.70 -1.84
N ASN A 55 9.62 -11.74 -2.36
CA ASN A 55 10.74 -12.36 -1.67
C ASN A 55 11.84 -11.31 -1.36
N GLN A 56 12.43 -11.38 -0.17
CA GLN A 56 13.45 -10.44 0.33
C GLN A 56 13.00 -8.97 0.43
N GLN A 57 11.72 -8.66 0.25
CA GLN A 57 11.18 -7.31 0.44
C GLN A 57 10.50 -7.24 1.81
N THR A 58 10.73 -6.16 2.54
CA THR A 58 10.10 -5.91 3.84
C THR A 58 9.56 -4.48 3.91
N PRO A 59 8.62 -4.17 4.82
CA PRO A 59 8.10 -2.80 4.96
C PRO A 59 9.18 -1.76 5.27
N THR A 60 10.29 -2.19 5.88
CA THR A 60 11.41 -1.34 6.31
C THR A 60 12.63 -1.42 5.39
N ASP A 61 12.64 -2.33 4.42
CA ASP A 61 13.73 -2.53 3.46
C ASP A 61 13.16 -3.19 2.20
N GLY A 62 12.74 -2.35 1.24
CA GLY A 62 12.23 -2.84 -0.03
C GLY A 62 11.27 -1.89 -0.73
N ILE A 63 10.80 -2.37 -1.88
CA ILE A 63 9.67 -1.79 -2.59
C ILE A 63 8.54 -2.81 -2.66
N PHE A 64 7.30 -2.33 -2.67
CA PHE A 64 6.12 -3.20 -2.59
C PHE A 64 4.84 -2.44 -2.97
N PRO A 65 3.86 -3.08 -3.63
CA PRO A 65 2.50 -2.55 -3.69
C PRO A 65 1.96 -2.35 -2.26
N VAL A 66 1.28 -1.23 -2.04
CA VAL A 66 0.76 -0.89 -0.71
C VAL A 66 -0.50 -0.03 -0.82
N TYR A 67 -1.46 -0.32 0.06
CA TYR A 67 -2.50 0.62 0.41
C TYR A 67 -2.07 1.43 1.63
N TYR A 68 -1.98 2.75 1.47
CA TYR A 68 -1.86 3.68 2.58
C TYR A 68 -3.22 4.32 2.86
N PHE A 69 -3.65 4.31 4.11
CA PHE A 69 -4.90 4.97 4.50
C PHE A 69 -4.64 6.25 5.30
N PHE A 70 -4.73 7.40 4.63
CA PHE A 70 -4.56 8.71 5.26
C PHE A 70 -5.84 9.10 5.99
N LYS A 71 -5.93 8.72 7.28
CA LYS A 71 -7.13 8.89 8.13
C LYS A 71 -7.65 10.33 8.11
N GLU A 72 -6.78 11.30 8.37
CA GLU A 72 -7.14 12.74 8.42
C GLU A 72 -7.70 13.27 7.09
N ASN A 73 -7.43 12.60 5.97
CA ASN A 73 -7.86 13.03 4.64
C ASN A 73 -8.95 12.15 4.01
N HIS A 74 -9.42 11.12 4.74
CA HIS A 74 -10.36 10.11 4.25
C HIS A 74 -9.94 9.56 2.88
N ARG A 75 -8.64 9.28 2.72
CA ARG A 75 -8.04 8.92 1.44
C ARG A 75 -7.31 7.59 1.56
N MET A 76 -7.75 6.59 0.80
CA MET A 76 -6.95 5.40 0.54
C MET A 76 -6.13 5.63 -0.74
N ILE A 77 -4.84 5.35 -0.67
CA ILE A 77 -3.93 5.47 -1.82
C ILE A 77 -3.31 4.11 -2.07
N LEU A 78 -3.55 3.55 -3.27
CA LEU A 78 -2.73 2.47 -3.79
C LEU A 78 -1.44 3.09 -4.34
N ALA A 79 -0.30 2.60 -3.88
CA ALA A 79 1.00 3.21 -4.16
C ALA A 79 2.06 2.20 -4.56
N TYR A 80 3.02 2.71 -5.33
CA TYR A 80 4.35 2.14 -5.49
C TYR A 80 5.14 2.43 -4.21
N GLY A 81 4.99 1.54 -3.23
CA GLY A 81 5.58 1.67 -1.89
C GLY A 81 7.09 1.60 -1.92
N ILE A 82 7.72 2.43 -1.11
CA ILE A 82 9.17 2.51 -0.89
C ILE A 82 9.38 2.61 0.63
N SER A 83 10.18 1.73 1.21
CA SER A 83 10.51 1.80 2.64
C SER A 83 11.21 3.12 2.98
N GLU A 84 10.89 3.69 4.14
CA GLU A 84 11.51 4.95 4.60
C GLU A 84 12.74 4.70 5.48
N GLU A 85 12.83 3.52 6.10
CA GLU A 85 13.87 3.18 7.07
C GLU A 85 15.20 2.85 6.40
N ASN A 86 15.17 2.01 5.37
CA ASN A 86 16.36 1.65 4.59
C ASN A 86 16.14 1.97 3.11
N ILE A 87 17.24 2.31 2.42
CA ILE A 87 17.23 2.57 0.98
C ILE A 87 17.10 1.23 0.24
N PRO A 88 15.99 0.97 -0.49
CA PRO A 88 15.81 -0.30 -1.19
C PRO A 88 16.85 -0.49 -2.30
N LYS A 89 17.30 -1.73 -2.46
CA LYS A 89 18.14 -2.14 -3.61
C LYS A 89 17.34 -2.13 -4.92
N LEU A 90 16.10 -2.60 -4.86
CA LEU A 90 15.18 -2.62 -5.99
C LEU A 90 14.47 -1.26 -6.12
N ARG A 91 14.19 -0.83 -7.36
CA ARG A 91 13.52 0.44 -7.63
C ARG A 91 12.36 0.24 -8.60
N TRP A 92 11.28 0.97 -8.35
CA TRP A 92 10.17 1.06 -9.30
C TRP A 92 10.65 1.72 -10.61
N PRO A 93 10.12 1.30 -11.78
CA PRO A 93 10.37 1.96 -13.06
C PRO A 93 9.58 3.27 -13.11
N VAL A 94 10.05 4.30 -12.41
CA VAL A 94 9.37 5.59 -12.30
C VAL A 94 9.52 6.41 -13.59
N THR A 95 8.45 7.09 -13.98
CA THR A 95 8.44 8.01 -15.13
C THR A 95 8.23 9.45 -14.66
N PRO A 96 8.64 10.48 -15.44
CA PRO A 96 8.51 11.89 -15.04
C PRO A 96 7.08 12.36 -14.75
N ILE A 97 6.07 11.64 -15.28
CA ILE A 97 4.65 11.97 -15.06
C ILE A 97 4.10 11.43 -13.74
N MET A 98 4.82 10.48 -13.09
CA MET A 98 4.39 9.89 -11.83
C MET A 98 4.59 10.87 -10.68
N LYS A 99 3.57 10.99 -9.83
CA LYS A 99 3.60 11.88 -8.67
C LYS A 99 3.95 11.11 -7.42
N THR A 100 4.89 11.63 -6.63
CA THR A 100 5.09 11.15 -5.26
C THR A 100 3.88 11.51 -4.40
N ILE A 101 3.68 10.79 -3.30
CA ILE A 101 2.66 11.11 -2.30
C ILE A 101 2.86 12.54 -1.78
N ASN A 102 4.12 12.96 -1.56
CA ASN A 102 4.42 14.34 -1.16
C ASN A 102 3.92 15.35 -2.21
N THR A 103 4.18 15.11 -3.49
CA THR A 103 3.72 16.00 -4.56
C THR A 103 2.19 16.03 -4.65
N TYR A 104 1.55 14.85 -4.57
CA TYR A 104 0.09 14.71 -4.60
C TYR A 104 -0.61 15.55 -3.53
N PHE A 105 -0.12 15.51 -2.29
CA PHE A 105 -0.68 16.30 -1.19
C PHE A 105 -0.31 17.79 -1.28
N ARG A 106 0.93 18.12 -1.67
CA ARG A 106 1.38 19.51 -1.79
C ARG A 106 0.58 20.30 -2.83
N GLU A 107 0.22 19.69 -3.95
CA GLU A 107 -0.67 20.28 -4.96
C GLU A 107 -2.07 20.62 -4.42
N ARG A 108 -2.46 20.03 -3.28
CA ARG A 108 -3.73 20.28 -2.57
C ARG A 108 -3.55 21.18 -1.34
N GLY A 109 -2.37 21.79 -1.17
CA GLY A 109 -2.06 22.62 0.00
C GLY A 109 -1.85 21.81 1.30
N LEU A 110 -1.58 20.51 1.19
CA LEU A 110 -1.41 19.59 2.32
C LEU A 110 0.02 19.05 2.38
N LYS A 111 0.45 18.60 3.56
CA LYS A 111 1.73 17.90 3.74
C LYS A 111 1.47 16.53 4.38
N PRO A 112 1.88 15.41 3.74
CA PRO A 112 1.69 14.10 4.35
C PRO A 112 2.62 13.93 5.55
N TYR A 113 2.17 13.21 6.56
CA TYR A 113 2.97 12.93 7.76
C TYR A 113 4.14 11.97 7.48
N LYS A 114 3.93 10.97 6.63
CA LYS A 114 4.90 9.93 6.22
C LYS A 114 4.66 9.46 4.79
N TYR A 115 5.55 8.60 4.30
CA TYR A 115 5.52 7.90 3.00
C TYR A 115 5.64 8.83 1.80
N GLY A 116 6.23 10.00 1.99
CA GLY A 116 6.31 11.05 0.96
C GLY A 116 7.13 10.66 -0.27
N LEU A 117 8.03 9.67 -0.14
CA LEU A 117 8.87 9.15 -1.23
C LEU A 117 8.16 8.14 -2.12
N SER A 118 7.11 7.47 -1.63
CA SER A 118 6.32 6.53 -2.42
C SER A 118 5.55 7.25 -3.53
N TYR A 119 5.23 6.54 -4.62
CA TYR A 119 4.51 7.12 -5.76
C TYR A 119 3.05 6.71 -5.77
N VAL A 120 2.17 7.65 -6.11
CA VAL A 120 0.74 7.40 -6.24
C VAL A 120 0.49 6.56 -7.48
N TYR A 121 -0.18 5.42 -7.32
CA TYR A 121 -0.76 4.66 -8.43
C TYR A 121 -2.22 5.08 -8.64
N LYS A 122 -3.04 4.94 -7.59
CA LYS A 122 -4.48 5.30 -7.59
C LYS A 122 -4.91 5.84 -6.24
N THR A 123 -5.98 6.63 -6.22
CA THR A 123 -6.53 7.23 -5.00
C THR A 123 -8.03 7.02 -4.92
N TYR A 124 -8.53 6.68 -3.75
CA TYR A 124 -9.93 6.39 -3.48
C TYR A 124 -10.42 7.25 -2.31
N ASP A 125 -11.59 7.87 -2.50
CA ASP A 125 -12.28 8.62 -1.46
C ASP A 125 -13.12 7.65 -0.63
N VAL A 126 -12.75 7.39 0.63
CA VAL A 126 -13.47 6.41 1.44
C VAL A 126 -14.77 6.96 2.03
N ASN A 127 -15.04 8.27 1.88
CA ASN A 127 -16.34 8.85 2.21
C ASN A 127 -17.37 8.65 1.10
N LYS A 128 -16.98 8.04 -0.03
CA LYS A 128 -17.85 7.69 -1.15
C LYS A 128 -17.95 6.18 -1.27
N GLU A 129 -18.97 5.74 -1.99
CA GLU A 129 -19.07 4.34 -2.38
C GLU A 129 -17.82 3.92 -3.17
N LEU A 130 -17.19 2.83 -2.73
CA LEU A 130 -15.99 2.29 -3.34
C LEU A 130 -16.37 1.34 -4.47
N ASP A 131 -15.77 1.56 -5.64
CA ASP A 131 -15.85 0.63 -6.77
C ASP A 131 -14.88 -0.53 -6.53
N TRP A 132 -15.41 -1.61 -5.92
CA TRP A 132 -14.62 -2.77 -5.53
C TRP A 132 -14.03 -3.52 -6.73
N THR A 133 -14.76 -3.57 -7.85
CA THR A 133 -14.25 -4.14 -9.10
C THR A 133 -13.04 -3.36 -9.56
N LYS A 134 -13.13 -2.02 -9.55
CA LYS A 134 -12.00 -1.18 -9.96
C LYS A 134 -10.80 -1.30 -9.03
N ILE A 135 -11.02 -1.38 -7.71
CA ILE A 135 -9.97 -1.58 -6.71
C ILE A 135 -9.24 -2.91 -6.92
N GLU A 136 -9.98 -4.00 -7.18
CA GLU A 136 -9.40 -5.32 -7.47
C GLU A 136 -8.56 -5.30 -8.75
N GLU A 137 -9.10 -4.72 -9.84
CA GLU A 137 -8.37 -4.55 -11.10
C GLU A 137 -7.09 -3.73 -10.93
N ASP A 138 -7.19 -2.58 -10.27
CA ASP A 138 -6.08 -1.66 -10.07
C ASP A 138 -4.97 -2.32 -9.22
N LEU A 139 -5.33 -3.09 -8.18
CA LEU A 139 -4.37 -3.89 -7.42
C LEU A 139 -3.72 -4.98 -8.26
N SER A 140 -4.51 -5.74 -9.02
CA SER A 140 -4.01 -6.84 -9.85
C SER A 140 -2.95 -6.36 -10.83
N VAL A 141 -3.22 -5.26 -11.54
CA VAL A 141 -2.27 -4.66 -12.49
C VAL A 141 -0.95 -4.27 -11.81
N LEU A 142 -1.02 -3.65 -10.63
CA LEU A 142 0.18 -3.25 -9.90
C LEU A 142 0.97 -4.46 -9.37
N ILE A 143 0.27 -5.50 -8.90
CA ILE A 143 0.89 -6.76 -8.44
C ILE A 143 1.58 -7.48 -9.60
N ASP A 144 0.96 -7.54 -10.78
CA ASP A 144 1.55 -8.22 -11.94
C ASP A 144 2.81 -7.50 -12.40
N MET A 145 2.77 -6.16 -12.49
CA MET A 145 3.96 -5.35 -12.76
C MET A 145 5.09 -5.60 -11.75
N TYR A 146 4.74 -5.65 -10.46
CA TYR A 146 5.70 -5.90 -9.40
C TYR A 146 6.33 -7.29 -9.50
N LYS A 147 5.54 -8.33 -9.77
CA LYS A 147 6.04 -9.69 -9.97
C LYS A 147 7.00 -9.77 -11.16
N THR A 148 6.68 -9.12 -12.28
CA THR A 148 7.61 -9.04 -13.42
C THR A 148 8.93 -8.39 -13.01
N LEU A 149 8.89 -7.31 -12.23
CA LEU A 149 10.09 -6.63 -11.74
C LEU A 149 10.95 -7.51 -10.82
N LEU A 150 10.32 -8.34 -9.98
CA LEU A 150 11.04 -9.27 -9.10
C LEU A 150 11.76 -10.38 -9.88
N VAL A 151 11.14 -10.90 -10.95
CA VAL A 151 11.73 -11.95 -11.79
C VAL A 151 12.93 -11.43 -12.58
N VAL A 152 12.82 -10.25 -13.20
CA VAL A 152 13.92 -9.66 -13.98
C VAL A 152 15.18 -9.46 -13.13
N LYS A 153 15.05 -9.34 -11.80
CA LYS A 153 16.19 -9.14 -10.89
C LYS A 153 16.71 -10.40 -10.21
N SER A 154 16.03 -11.54 -10.30
CA SER A 154 16.61 -12.81 -9.85
C SER A 154 17.65 -13.38 -10.83
N ASP A 155 17.68 -12.86 -12.07
CA ASP A 155 18.52 -13.36 -13.16
C ASP A 155 19.81 -12.52 -13.38
N ASP A 156 20.00 -11.46 -12.58
CA ASP A 156 21.20 -10.59 -12.53
C ASP A 156 22.13 -10.97 -11.36
#